data_AF-A0A550I3F9-F1
#
_entry.id   AF-A0A550I3F9-F1
#
_cell.length_a   1.000
_cell.length_b   1.000
_cell.length_c   1.000
_cell.angle_alpha   90.00
_cell.angle_beta   90.00
_cell.angle_gamma   90.00
#
_symmetry.space_group_name_H-M   'P 1'
#
loop_
_entity.id
_entity.type
_entity.pdbx_description
1 polymer ?
#
loop_
_entity_poly.entity_id
_entity_poly.type
_entity_poly.pdbx_seq_one_letter_code
_entity_poly.pdbx_strand_id
1 'polypeptide(L)'
;MPFKEGNNLGGRKKGSKNKATTEIRERFKYLLEDNMDRLHQDFDELEPKDRIKAFLDLAQYVVPKLKSTEIKQDKDQPVITIDFTE
;
A
#
# COMPACT_ATOMS: atom_id res chain seq x y z
N MET A 1 8.20 -7.67 -41.58
CA MET A 1 6.75 -7.43 -41.49
C MET A 1 6.50 -6.45 -40.33
N PRO A 2 5.71 -5.38 -40.52
CA PRO A 2 5.46 -4.39 -39.46
C PRO A 2 4.46 -4.90 -38.41
N PHE A 3 4.59 -4.43 -37.17
CA PHE A 3 3.66 -4.76 -36.06
C PHE A 3 2.25 -4.21 -36.35
N LYS A 4 1.22 -5.03 -36.14
CA LYS A 4 -0.20 -4.69 -36.29
C LYS A 4 -0.88 -4.83 -34.93
N GLU A 5 -1.57 -3.78 -34.49
CA GLU A 5 -2.33 -3.77 -33.23
C GLU A 5 -3.39 -4.89 -33.27
N GLY A 6 -3.42 -5.75 -32.24
CA GLY A 6 -4.31 -6.92 -32.18
C GLY A 6 -3.79 -8.20 -32.83
N ASN A 7 -2.48 -8.32 -33.13
CA ASN A 7 -1.95 -9.59 -33.60
C ASN A 7 -2.02 -10.70 -32.51
N ASN A 8 -2.23 -11.95 -32.93
CA ASN A 8 -2.29 -13.13 -32.07
C ASN A 8 -0.90 -13.72 -31.74
N LEU A 9 0.19 -12.97 -31.89
CA LEU A 9 1.54 -13.37 -31.45
C LEU A 9 1.65 -13.22 -29.92
N GLY A 10 0.80 -13.96 -29.19
CA GLY A 10 1.03 -14.48 -27.84
C GLY A 10 1.76 -13.60 -26.81
N GLY A 11 1.65 -12.28 -26.87
CA GLY A 11 2.32 -11.38 -25.93
C GLY A 11 1.82 -11.58 -24.50
N ARG A 12 2.59 -11.11 -23.51
CA ARG A 12 2.16 -11.13 -22.10
C ARG A 12 0.82 -10.41 -21.98
N LYS A 13 -0.22 -11.14 -21.55
CA LYS A 13 -1.56 -10.57 -21.28
C LYS A 13 -1.44 -9.41 -20.28
N LYS A 14 -2.20 -8.33 -20.53
CA LYS A 14 -2.32 -7.17 -19.64
C LYS A 14 -2.77 -7.66 -18.26
N GLY A 15 -1.98 -7.36 -17.22
CA GLY A 15 -2.23 -7.84 -15.85
C GLY A 15 -1.55 -9.16 -15.47
N SER A 16 -0.77 -9.78 -16.35
CA SER A 16 0.05 -10.93 -15.96
C SER A 16 1.03 -10.54 -14.85
N LYS A 17 0.97 -11.24 -13.71
CA LYS A 17 1.92 -11.01 -12.61
C LYS A 17 3.35 -11.28 -13.10
N ASN A 18 4.31 -10.47 -12.68
CA ASN A 18 5.71 -10.74 -12.96
C ASN A 18 6.12 -11.99 -12.16
N LYS A 19 6.59 -13.04 -12.84
CA LYS A 19 6.91 -14.34 -12.20
C LYS A 19 7.93 -14.16 -11.07
N ALA A 20 8.94 -13.33 -11.28
CA ALA A 20 9.94 -13.00 -10.25
C ALA A 20 9.31 -12.32 -9.03
N THR A 21 8.39 -11.37 -9.25
CA THR A 21 7.69 -10.67 -8.15
C THR A 21 6.72 -11.58 -7.40
N THR A 22 6.12 -12.57 -8.08
CA THR A 22 5.29 -13.58 -7.41
C THR A 22 6.13 -14.46 -6.51
N GLU A 23 7.25 -15.00 -7.02
CA GLU A 23 8.14 -15.88 -6.26
C GLU A 23 8.73 -15.17 -5.03
N ILE A 24 9.17 -13.91 -5.18
CA ILE A 24 9.67 -13.11 -4.05
C ILE A 24 8.58 -12.92 -3.00
N ARG A 25 7.33 -12.63 -3.42
CA ARG A 25 6.20 -12.47 -2.48
C ARG A 25 5.89 -13.77 -1.74
N GLU A 26 5.94 -14.91 -2.42
CA GLU A 26 5.71 -16.23 -1.82
C GLU A 26 6.80 -16.59 -0.80
N ARG A 27 8.08 -16.40 -1.15
CA ARG A 27 9.19 -16.60 -0.22
C ARG A 27 9.11 -15.68 1.00
N PHE A 28 8.76 -14.41 0.77
CA PHE A 28 8.58 -13.45 1.86
C PHE A 28 7.40 -13.82 2.76
N LYS A 29 6.30 -14.31 2.17
CA LYS A 29 5.16 -14.83 2.93
C LYS A 29 5.56 -16.03 3.79
N TYR A 30 6.27 -17.01 3.21
CA TYR A 30 6.72 -18.20 3.93
C TYR A 30 7.66 -17.84 5.09
N LEU A 31 8.59 -16.90 4.87
CA LEU A 31 9.48 -16.40 5.91
C LEU A 31 8.71 -15.72 7.04
N LEU A 32 7.67 -14.93 6.72
CA LEU A 32 6.82 -14.34 7.75
C LEU A 32 6.08 -15.43 8.54
N GLU A 33 5.44 -16.38 7.86
CA GLU A 33 4.69 -17.47 8.50
C GLU A 33 5.57 -18.31 9.44
N ASP A 34 6.78 -18.67 9.00
CA ASP A 34 7.75 -19.44 9.80
C ASP A 34 8.25 -18.68 11.05
N ASN A 35 8.33 -17.36 10.97
CA ASN A 35 8.78 -16.54 12.10
C ASN A 35 7.64 -16.06 13.01
N MET A 36 6.36 -16.33 12.71
CA MET A 36 5.25 -15.93 13.59
C MET A 36 5.34 -16.57 14.96
N ASP A 37 5.69 -17.85 15.05
CA ASP A 37 5.80 -18.54 16.34
C ASP A 37 6.94 -17.98 17.20
N ARG A 38 8.07 -17.61 16.56
CA ARG A 38 9.19 -16.94 17.24
C ARG A 38 8.82 -15.54 17.68
N LEU A 39 8.09 -14.82 16.85
CA LEU A 39 7.62 -13.48 17.17
C LEU A 39 6.69 -13.50 18.39
N HIS A 40 5.84 -14.52 18.54
CA HIS A 40 5.06 -14.70 19.78
C HIS A 40 5.95 -14.88 21.01
N GLN A 41 7.00 -15.71 20.92
CA GLN A 41 7.96 -15.91 22.01
C GLN A 41 8.74 -14.64 22.34
N ASP A 42 9.22 -13.92 21.33
CA ASP A 42 9.92 -12.65 21.52
C ASP A 42 9.03 -11.64 22.25
N PHE A 43 7.75 -11.54 21.87
CA PHE A 43 6.79 -10.68 22.57
C PHE A 43 6.56 -11.12 24.02
N ASP A 44 6.64 -12.41 24.33
CA ASP A 44 6.52 -12.92 25.69
C ASP A 44 7.75 -12.66 26.56
N GLU A 45 8.94 -12.59 25.96
CA GLU A 45 10.19 -12.22 26.63
C GLU A 45 10.34 -10.70 26.86
N LEU A 46 9.59 -9.88 26.12
CA LEU A 46 9.62 -8.42 26.28
C LEU A 46 8.97 -7.93 27.58
N GLU A 47 9.53 -6.85 28.13
CA GLU A 47 8.95 -6.11 29.25
C GLU A 47 7.53 -5.60 28.90
N PRO A 48 6.60 -5.54 29.87
CA PRO A 48 5.20 -5.21 29.58
C PRO A 48 5.00 -3.88 28.85
N LYS A 49 5.84 -2.88 29.14
CA LYS A 49 5.78 -1.55 28.49
C LYS A 49 6.19 -1.60 27.02
N ASP A 50 7.22 -2.36 26.69
CA ASP A 50 7.73 -2.43 25.32
C ASP A 50 6.91 -3.38 24.46
N ARG A 51 6.32 -4.41 25.06
CA ARG A 51 5.30 -5.27 24.43
C ARG A 51 4.13 -4.45 23.88
N ILE A 52 3.59 -3.52 24.69
CA ILE A 52 2.47 -2.66 24.29
C ILE A 52 2.88 -1.72 23.14
N LYS A 53 4.08 -1.14 23.19
CA LYS A 53 4.58 -0.27 22.10
C LYS A 53 4.73 -1.03 20.79
N ALA A 54 5.38 -2.19 20.82
CA ALA A 54 5.57 -3.02 19.62
C ALA A 54 4.23 -3.46 19.02
N PHE A 55 3.22 -3.74 19.86
CA PHE A 55 1.86 -4.04 19.39
C PHE A 55 1.20 -2.84 18.70
N LEU A 56 1.39 -1.63 19.24
CA LEU A 56 0.81 -0.40 18.71
C LEU A 56 1.46 -0.01 17.38
N ASP A 57 2.75 -0.28 17.23
CA ASP A 57 3.51 -0.11 15.99
C ASP A 57 3.10 -1.14 14.94
N LEU A 58 2.84 -2.40 15.31
CA LEU A 58 2.28 -3.39 14.36
C LEU A 58 0.85 -3.03 13.93
N ALA A 59 0.02 -2.56 14.88
CA ALA A 59 -1.36 -2.20 14.61
C ALA A 59 -1.50 -1.11 13.54
N GLN A 60 -0.51 -0.24 13.36
CA GLN A 60 -0.54 0.81 12.32
C GLN A 60 -0.47 0.26 10.89
N TYR A 61 0.08 -0.94 10.72
CA TYR A 61 0.25 -1.59 9.42
C TYR A 61 -0.85 -2.62 9.14
N VAL A 62 -1.46 -3.17 10.18
CA VAL A 62 -2.54 -4.17 10.07
C VAL A 62 -3.91 -3.51 10.04
N VAL A 63 -4.14 -2.51 10.87
CA VAL A 63 -5.44 -1.81 10.96
C VAL A 63 -5.42 -0.61 10.01
N PRO A 64 -6.43 -0.45 9.14
CA PRO A 64 -6.59 0.77 8.35
C PRO A 64 -6.75 1.98 9.29
N LYS A 65 -5.66 2.73 9.50
CA LYS A 65 -5.74 4.04 10.17
C LYS A 65 -6.29 5.04 9.16
N LEU A 66 -7.30 5.81 9.58
CA LEU A 66 -7.76 6.97 8.82
C LEU A 66 -6.55 7.87 8.60
N LYS A 67 -6.14 8.03 7.33
CA LYS A 67 -5.10 8.99 6.98
C LYS A 67 -5.62 10.36 7.41
N SER A 68 -4.83 11.06 8.22
CA SER A 68 -5.14 12.44 8.57
C SER A 68 -5.36 13.22 7.27
N THR A 69 -6.57 13.74 7.07
CA THR A 69 -6.87 14.57 5.91
C THR A 69 -6.09 15.86 6.06
N GLU A 70 -4.95 15.96 5.39
CA GLU A 70 -4.35 17.27 5.11
C GLU A 70 -5.34 18.01 4.20
N ILE A 71 -6.01 19.01 4.75
CA ILE A 71 -6.87 19.92 3.98
C ILE A 71 -5.94 20.69 3.02
N LYS A 72 -5.79 20.18 1.79
CA LYS A 72 -5.21 20.95 0.71
C LYS A 72 -6.26 21.98 0.29
N GLN A 73 -6.05 23.24 0.71
CA GLN A 73 -6.78 24.36 0.13
C GLN A 73 -6.26 24.57 -1.30
N ASP A 74 -6.91 23.97 -2.28
CA ASP A 74 -6.75 24.39 -3.67
C ASP A 74 -7.46 25.74 -3.83
N LYS A 75 -6.68 26.83 -3.82
CA LYS A 75 -7.14 28.21 -4.03
C LYS A 75 -7.32 28.54 -5.52
N ASP A 76 -7.96 27.66 -6.28
CA ASP A 76 -8.27 27.90 -7.70
C ASP A 76 -9.79 27.99 -7.91
N GLN A 77 -10.42 28.95 -7.23
CA GLN A 77 -11.76 29.40 -7.62
C GLN A 77 -11.62 30.74 -8.36
N PRO A 78 -12.09 30.86 -9.62
CA PRO A 78 -12.08 32.14 -10.32
C PRO A 78 -13.04 33.10 -9.61
N VAL A 79 -12.52 34.25 -9.20
CA VAL A 79 -13.30 35.36 -8.65
C VAL A 79 -14.24 35.84 -9.76
N ILE A 80 -15.55 35.64 -9.59
CA ILE A 80 -16.56 36.19 -10.51
C ILE A 80 -16.86 37.62 -10.05
N THR A 81 -16.32 38.60 -10.76
CA THR A 81 -16.69 40.01 -10.59
C THR A 81 -18.03 40.23 -11.27
N ILE A 82 -19.06 40.63 -10.52
CA ILE A 82 -20.36 41.03 -11.06
C ILE A 82 -20.37 42.55 -11.10
N ASP A 83 -20.17 43.11 -12.29
CA ASP A 83 -20.29 44.55 -12.51
C ASP A 83 -21.77 44.90 -12.64
N PHE A 84 -22.34 45.53 -11.60
CA PHE A 84 -23.64 46.17 -11.70
C PHE A 84 -23.46 47.50 -12.42
N THR A 85 -23.93 47.58 -13.67
CA THR A 85 -24.10 48.86 -14.36
C THR A 85 -25.56 49.27 -14.20
N GLU A 86 -25.79 50.50 -13.76
CA GLU A 86 -27.12 51.15 -13.65
C GLU A 86 -27.85 51.26 -14.98
#